data_AF-A0A3E5FUU5-F1
#
_entry.id   AF-A0A3E5FUU5-F1
#
_cell.length_a   1.000
_cell.length_b   1.000
_cell.length_c   1.000
_cell.angle_alpha   90.00
_cell.angle_beta   90.00
_cell.angle_gamma   90.00
#
_symmetry.space_group_name_H-M   'P 1'
#
loop_
_entity.id
_entity.type
_entity.pdbx_description
1 polymer ?
#
loop_
_entity_poly.entity_id
_entity_poly.type
_entity_poly.pdbx_seq_one_letter_code
_entity_poly.pdbx_strand_id
1 'polypeptide(L)'
;MIYEPENLKNKRAIYEKRDKWLIRLAFLFWAVLLFIYVNIVIPYVKSTIGFLGIIVGGIAVITIVYFFIVFFVLMRRGRQFRKMNNDIVKEYQETKNGELFLEKLLAMDMKPKDMKDEMTWYLNIATAFNVLGKRNESIALFKQLEEVATEKDKEFIQNSIKFVQEQLEKDDTH
;
A
#
# COMPACT_ATOMS: atom_id res chain seq x y z
N MET A 1 7.83 -2.86 18.81
CA MET A 1 6.46 -3.18 18.35
C MET A 1 6.35 -2.70 16.89
N ILE A 2 5.52 -3.30 16.03
CA ILE A 2 5.31 -2.74 14.66
C ILE A 2 4.33 -1.55 14.70
N TYR A 3 3.44 -1.58 15.69
CA TYR A 3 2.46 -0.55 16.01
C TYR A 3 3.14 0.67 16.63
N GLU A 4 3.23 1.75 15.86
CA GLU A 4 3.85 3.03 16.19
C GLU A 4 3.11 4.12 15.38
N PRO A 5 1.86 4.45 15.77
CA PRO A 5 1.01 5.34 14.99
C PRO A 5 1.56 6.78 14.94
N GLU A 6 2.30 7.22 15.96
CA GLU A 6 2.98 8.53 16.00
C GLU A 6 4.02 8.71 14.88
N ASN A 7 4.55 7.59 14.36
CA ASN A 7 5.55 7.60 13.29
C ASN A 7 4.93 7.55 11.88
N LEU A 8 3.59 7.54 11.74
CA LEU A 8 2.89 7.39 10.45
C LEU A 8 3.31 8.43 9.41
N LYS A 9 3.47 9.69 9.81
CA LYS A 9 3.88 10.78 8.91
C LYS A 9 5.30 10.55 8.36
N ASN A 10 6.21 10.10 9.23
CA ASN A 10 7.58 9.76 8.83
C ASN A 10 7.60 8.54 7.90
N LYS A 11 6.81 7.50 8.23
CA LYS A 11 6.68 6.30 7.42
C LYS A 11 6.11 6.60 6.03
N ARG A 12 5.12 7.48 5.91
CA ARG A 12 4.61 7.97 4.60
C ARG A 12 5.73 8.53 3.75
N ALA A 13 6.55 9.42 4.29
CA ALA A 13 7.68 10.00 3.57
C ALA A 13 8.71 8.93 3.15
N ILE A 14 8.97 7.95 4.00
CA ILE A 14 9.85 6.81 3.68
C ILE A 14 9.28 5.99 2.52
N TYR A 15 7.99 5.65 2.53
CA TYR A 15 7.36 4.90 1.45
C TYR A 15 7.38 5.67 0.13
N GLU A 16 7.04 6.95 0.15
CA GLU A 16 7.09 7.79 -1.07
C GLU A 16 8.51 7.89 -1.63
N LYS A 17 9.51 8.09 -0.77
CA LYS A 17 10.93 8.14 -1.18
C LYS A 17 11.36 6.83 -1.80
N ARG A 18 11.03 5.70 -1.16
CA ARG A 18 11.37 4.37 -1.65
C ARG A 18 10.67 4.07 -2.97
N ASP A 19 9.39 4.41 -3.10
CA ASP A 19 8.63 4.18 -4.33
C ASP A 19 9.17 5.05 -5.48
N LYS A 20 9.51 6.33 -5.23
CA LYS A 20 10.23 7.18 -6.20
C LYS A 20 11.58 6.57 -6.61
N TRP A 21 12.33 6.04 -5.65
CA TRP A 21 13.62 5.40 -5.92
C TRP A 21 13.48 4.13 -6.75
N LEU A 22 12.48 3.28 -6.45
CA LEU A 22 12.16 2.10 -7.23
C LEU A 22 11.79 2.44 -8.68
N ILE A 23 10.99 3.49 -8.90
CA ILE A 23 10.64 3.97 -10.25
C ILE A 23 11.89 4.41 -11.02
N ARG A 24 12.80 5.15 -10.37
CA ARG A 24 14.07 5.57 -10.99
C ARG A 24 14.94 4.38 -11.38
N LEU A 25 15.06 3.39 -10.50
CA LEU A 25 15.86 2.19 -10.76
C LEU A 25 15.26 1.35 -11.89
N ALA A 26 13.93 1.20 -11.91
CA ALA A 26 13.21 0.51 -12.99
C ALA A 26 13.41 1.22 -14.34
N PHE A 27 13.36 2.56 -14.37
CA PHE A 27 13.62 3.34 -15.56
C PHE A 27 15.07 3.21 -16.06
N LEU A 28 16.05 3.23 -15.16
CA LEU A 28 17.46 3.00 -15.52
C LEU A 28 17.67 1.60 -16.11
N PHE A 29 17.08 0.58 -15.50
CA PHE A 29 17.15 -0.78 -16.01
C PHE A 29 16.53 -0.89 -17.42
N TRP A 30 15.39 -0.24 -17.65
CA TRP A 30 14.75 -0.16 -18.95
C TRP A 30 15.64 0.54 -20.00
N ALA A 31 16.26 1.66 -19.65
CA ALA A 31 17.16 2.39 -20.55
C ALA A 31 18.41 1.56 -20.93
N VAL A 32 18.97 0.81 -19.97
CA VAL A 32 20.10 -0.11 -20.24
C VAL A 32 19.67 -1.25 -21.17
N LEU A 33 18.50 -1.85 -20.96
CA LEU A 33 17.98 -2.88 -21.87
C LEU A 33 17.79 -2.35 -23.30
N LEU A 34 17.25 -1.13 -23.44
CA LEU A 34 17.08 -0.48 -24.74
C LEU A 34 18.44 -0.21 -25.41
N PHE A 35 19.43 0.27 -24.65
CA PHE A 35 20.78 0.50 -25.16
C PHE A 35 21.41 -0.81 -25.67
N ILE A 36 21.33 -1.90 -24.90
CA ILE A 36 21.84 -3.22 -25.31
C ILE A 36 21.13 -3.69 -26.58
N TYR A 37 19.79 -3.57 -26.63
CA TYR A 37 19.00 -3.96 -27.80
C TYR A 37 19.46 -3.24 -29.07
N VAL A 38 19.59 -1.92 -29.03
CA VAL A 38 20.01 -1.12 -30.19
C VAL A 38 21.42 -1.52 -30.64
N ASN A 39 22.37 -1.67 -29.71
CA ASN A 39 23.74 -2.07 -30.05
C ASN A 39 23.82 -3.47 -30.67
N ILE A 40 22.97 -4.40 -30.26
CA ILE A 40 22.90 -5.73 -30.87
C ILE A 40 22.32 -5.63 -32.28
N VAL A 41 21.27 -4.83 -32.52
CA VAL A 41 20.57 -4.77 -33.80
C VAL A 41 21.38 -4.06 -34.90
N ILE A 42 22.14 -3.00 -34.55
CA ILE A 42 22.94 -2.19 -35.50
C ILE A 42 23.73 -3.03 -36.52
N PRO A 43 24.56 -4.02 -36.12
CA PRO A 43 25.38 -4.78 -37.07
C PRO A 43 24.58 -5.70 -38.02
N TYR A 44 23.33 -6.04 -37.72
CA TYR A 44 22.56 -7.00 -38.51
C TYR A 44 21.65 -6.37 -39.57
N VAL A 45 21.48 -5.04 -39.56
CA VAL A 45 20.55 -4.38 -40.47
C VAL A 45 21.29 -3.57 -41.52
N LYS A 46 21.21 -4.01 -42.78
CA LYS A 46 21.87 -3.36 -43.93
C LYS A 46 21.06 -2.23 -44.57
N SER A 47 19.76 -2.13 -44.25
CA SER A 47 18.83 -1.14 -44.83
C SER A 47 18.33 -0.17 -43.77
N THR A 48 18.47 1.13 -44.01
CA THR A 48 18.04 2.20 -43.10
C THR A 48 16.54 2.14 -42.79
N ILE A 49 15.70 1.76 -43.75
CA ILE A 49 14.24 1.64 -43.59
C ILE A 49 13.89 0.40 -42.75
N GLY A 50 14.57 -0.73 -43.00
CA GLY A 50 14.42 -1.94 -42.19
C GLY A 50 14.87 -1.73 -40.74
N PHE A 51 15.92 -0.93 -40.54
CA PHE A 51 16.47 -0.59 -39.23
C PHE A 51 15.46 0.21 -38.40
N LEU A 52 14.82 1.21 -39.00
CA LEU A 52 13.77 1.99 -38.34
C LEU A 52 12.57 1.13 -37.92
N GLY A 53 12.12 0.21 -38.78
CA GLY A 53 11.01 -0.69 -38.45
C GLY A 53 11.32 -1.63 -37.27
N ILE A 54 12.51 -2.22 -37.25
CA ILE A 54 12.95 -3.13 -36.18
C ILE A 54 13.15 -2.37 -34.86
N ILE A 55 13.66 -1.13 -34.91
CA ILE A 55 13.79 -0.30 -33.71
C ILE A 55 12.42 0.03 -33.12
N VAL A 56 11.50 0.56 -33.93
CA VAL A 56 10.17 0.98 -33.44
C VAL A 56 9.40 -0.22 -32.89
N GLY A 57 9.40 -1.34 -33.61
CA GLY A 57 8.76 -2.57 -33.16
C GLY A 57 9.38 -3.13 -31.88
N GLY A 58 10.71 -3.17 -31.79
CA GLY A 58 11.42 -3.63 -30.61
C GLY A 58 11.16 -2.77 -29.37
N ILE A 59 11.20 -1.44 -29.53
CA ILE A 59 10.88 -0.51 -28.44
C ILE A 59 9.44 -0.74 -27.94
N ALA A 60 8.48 -0.91 -28.85
CA ALA A 60 7.10 -1.19 -28.48
C ALA A 60 6.98 -2.49 -27.66
N VAL A 61 7.61 -3.59 -28.13
CA VAL A 61 7.59 -4.88 -27.43
C VAL A 61 8.28 -4.80 -26.06
N ILE A 62 9.47 -4.18 -25.98
CA ILE A 62 10.21 -4.01 -24.72
C ILE A 62 9.39 -3.19 -23.72
N THR A 63 8.72 -2.14 -24.19
CA THR A 63 7.87 -1.28 -23.34
C THR A 63 6.67 -2.07 -22.78
N ILE A 64 6.03 -2.90 -23.61
CA ILE A 64 4.93 -3.77 -23.17
C ILE A 64 5.41 -4.76 -22.11
N VAL A 65 6.52 -5.48 -22.38
CA VAL A 65 7.09 -6.45 -21.43
C VAL A 65 7.47 -5.77 -20.12
N TYR A 66 8.10 -4.59 -20.18
CA TYR A 66 8.44 -3.78 -19.01
C TYR A 66 7.20 -3.44 -18.18
N PHE A 67 6.14 -2.95 -18.82
CA PHE A 67 4.89 -2.60 -18.13
C PHE A 67 4.29 -3.81 -17.42
N PHE A 68 4.27 -4.98 -18.07
CA PHE A 68 3.81 -6.23 -17.46
C PHE A 68 4.66 -6.65 -16.25
N ILE A 69 5.99 -6.56 -16.35
CA ILE A 69 6.90 -6.90 -15.24
C ILE A 69 6.65 -5.98 -14.04
N VAL A 70 6.65 -4.66 -14.25
CA VAL A 70 6.42 -3.67 -13.19
C VAL A 70 5.05 -3.87 -12.55
N PHE A 71 4.00 -4.02 -13.36
CA PHE A 71 2.65 -4.29 -12.88
C PHE A 71 2.58 -5.56 -12.03
N PHE A 72 3.22 -6.64 -12.47
CA PHE A 72 3.25 -7.90 -11.74
C PHE A 72 4.00 -7.80 -10.41
N VAL A 73 5.14 -7.09 -10.38
CA VAL A 73 5.90 -6.83 -9.16
C VAL A 73 5.05 -6.04 -8.16
N LEU A 74 4.36 -4.99 -8.61
CA LEU A 74 3.45 -4.21 -7.77
C LEU A 74 2.29 -5.06 -7.22
N MET A 75 1.67 -5.90 -8.05
CA MET A 75 0.60 -6.82 -7.64
C MET A 75 1.05 -7.88 -6.61
N ARG A 76 2.31 -8.31 -6.68
CA ARG A 76 2.89 -9.25 -5.69
C ARG A 76 3.37 -8.55 -4.43
N ARG A 77 3.70 -7.27 -4.49
CA ARG A 77 4.15 -6.47 -3.35
C ARG A 77 3.08 -6.47 -2.26
N GLY A 78 3.47 -6.84 -1.03
CA GLY A 78 2.56 -6.84 0.13
C GLY A 78 1.50 -7.96 0.12
N ARG A 79 1.52 -8.90 -0.83
CA ARG A 79 0.48 -9.94 -0.94
C ARG A 79 0.34 -10.76 0.34
N GLN A 80 1.45 -11.20 0.93
CA GLN A 80 1.41 -12.01 2.15
C GLN A 80 0.82 -11.20 3.31
N PHE A 81 1.25 -9.94 3.48
CA PHE A 81 0.69 -9.03 4.47
C PHE A 81 -0.83 -8.87 4.32
N ARG A 82 -1.30 -8.54 3.11
CA ARG A 82 -2.74 -8.41 2.82
C ARG A 82 -3.50 -9.70 3.08
N LYS A 83 -2.93 -10.85 2.73
CA LYS A 83 -3.52 -12.16 3.01
C LYS A 83 -3.73 -12.34 4.51
N MET A 84 -2.69 -12.14 5.31
CA MET A 84 -2.77 -12.30 6.77
C MET A 84 -3.74 -11.30 7.40
N ASN A 85 -3.69 -10.02 7.02
CA ASN A 85 -4.63 -9.02 7.52
C ASN A 85 -6.08 -9.38 7.17
N ASN A 86 -6.35 -9.84 5.95
CA ASN A 86 -7.68 -10.27 5.54
C ASN A 86 -8.15 -11.54 6.25
N ASP A 87 -7.25 -12.49 6.49
CA ASP A 87 -7.55 -13.71 7.24
C ASP A 87 -7.98 -13.36 8.68
N ILE A 88 -7.27 -12.42 9.33
CA ILE A 88 -7.62 -11.90 10.67
C ILE A 88 -8.98 -11.20 10.66
N VAL A 89 -9.25 -10.33 9.68
CA VAL A 89 -10.55 -9.65 9.55
C VAL A 89 -11.67 -10.66 9.31
N LYS A 90 -11.46 -11.66 8.47
CA LYS A 90 -12.45 -12.71 8.18
C LYS A 90 -12.79 -13.50 9.45
N GLU A 91 -11.77 -13.90 10.21
CA GLU A 91 -11.96 -14.60 11.47
C GLU A 91 -12.72 -13.75 12.49
N TYR A 92 -12.44 -12.45 12.57
CA TYR A 92 -13.24 -11.53 13.38
C TYR A 92 -14.70 -11.46 12.90
N GLN A 93 -14.95 -11.46 11.59
CA GLN A 93 -16.32 -11.45 11.07
C GLN A 93 -17.10 -12.72 11.44
N GLU A 94 -16.43 -13.87 11.54
CA GLU A 94 -17.03 -15.16 11.91
C GLU A 94 -17.22 -15.29 13.43
N THR A 95 -16.20 -14.93 14.22
CA THR A 95 -16.19 -15.12 15.68
C THR A 95 -16.80 -13.96 16.46
N LYS A 96 -16.82 -12.76 15.87
CA LYS A 96 -17.15 -11.47 16.51
C LYS A 96 -16.33 -11.18 17.78
N ASN A 97 -15.18 -11.82 17.96
CA ASN A 97 -14.33 -11.63 19.13
C ASN A 97 -13.36 -10.45 18.91
N GLY A 98 -13.66 -9.31 19.54
CA GLY A 98 -12.84 -8.09 19.45
C GLY A 98 -11.46 -8.20 20.10
N GLU A 99 -11.31 -9.00 21.16
CA GLU A 99 -10.04 -9.16 21.88
C GLU A 99 -9.05 -9.94 21.03
N LEU A 100 -9.49 -11.09 20.52
CA LEU A 100 -8.70 -11.93 19.62
C LEU A 100 -8.35 -11.17 18.33
N PHE A 101 -9.27 -10.35 17.83
CA PHE A 101 -9.05 -9.51 16.67
C PHE A 101 -7.91 -8.51 16.90
N LEU A 102 -7.95 -7.76 18.00
CA LEU A 102 -6.90 -6.81 18.35
C LEU A 102 -5.56 -7.51 18.60
N GLU A 103 -5.56 -8.62 19.34
CA GLU A 103 -4.37 -9.41 19.64
C GLU A 103 -3.66 -9.84 18.34
N LYS A 104 -4.40 -10.45 17.41
CA LYS A 104 -3.85 -10.90 16.13
C LYS A 104 -3.32 -9.75 15.26
N LEU A 105 -4.02 -8.61 15.24
CA LEU A 105 -3.56 -7.42 14.50
C LEU A 105 -2.23 -6.88 15.06
N LEU A 106 -2.08 -6.84 16.39
CA LEU A 106 -0.86 -6.33 17.03
C LEU A 106 0.30 -7.35 17.00
N ALA A 107 -0.02 -8.64 16.96
CA ALA A 107 0.94 -9.74 16.89
C ALA A 107 1.40 -10.09 15.46
N MET A 108 0.94 -9.37 14.43
CA MET A 108 1.38 -9.60 13.04
C MET A 108 2.90 -9.51 12.92
N ASP A 109 3.54 -10.56 12.40
CA ASP A 109 5.00 -10.62 12.17
C ASP A 109 5.42 -9.89 10.88
N MET A 110 4.53 -9.90 9.89
CA MET A 110 4.74 -9.22 8.62
C MET A 110 4.44 -7.73 8.69
N LYS A 111 5.39 -6.93 8.20
CA LYS A 111 5.23 -5.48 8.08
C LYS A 111 4.49 -5.10 6.78
N PRO A 112 3.65 -4.04 6.83
CA PRO A 112 3.12 -3.42 5.62
C PRO A 112 4.24 -3.08 4.63
N LYS A 113 3.96 -3.22 3.34
CA LYS A 113 4.95 -2.90 2.30
C LYS A 113 4.73 -1.53 1.68
N ASP A 114 3.57 -0.91 1.84
CA ASP A 114 3.31 0.45 1.41
C ASP A 114 2.30 1.15 2.32
N MET A 115 2.10 2.45 2.06
CA MET A 115 1.23 3.29 2.89
C MET A 115 -0.22 2.80 2.86
N LYS A 116 -0.69 2.22 1.75
CA LYS A 116 -2.08 1.76 1.64
C LYS A 116 -2.32 0.55 2.54
N ASP A 117 -1.40 -0.41 2.50
CA ASP A 117 -1.41 -1.58 3.38
C ASP A 117 -1.32 -1.15 4.85
N GLU A 118 -0.44 -0.18 5.19
CA GLU A 118 -0.28 0.31 6.56
C GLU A 118 -1.52 1.05 7.06
N MET A 119 -2.10 1.95 6.25
CA MET A 119 -3.36 2.64 6.58
C MET A 119 -4.50 1.66 6.86
N THR A 120 -4.66 0.64 6.01
CA THR A 120 -5.73 -0.35 6.17
C THR A 120 -5.57 -1.13 7.47
N TRP A 121 -4.34 -1.47 7.83
CA TRP A 121 -4.06 -2.18 9.09
C TRP A 121 -4.34 -1.32 10.32
N TYR A 122 -3.94 -0.05 10.34
CA TYR A 122 -4.29 0.85 11.44
C TYR A 122 -5.78 1.15 11.53
N LEU A 123 -6.50 1.23 10.40
CA LEU A 123 -7.96 1.35 10.40
C LEU A 123 -8.62 0.13 11.06
N ASN A 124 -8.10 -1.07 10.79
CA ASN A 124 -8.58 -2.30 11.43
C ASN A 124 -8.31 -2.27 12.95
N ILE A 125 -7.15 -1.78 13.38
CA ILE A 125 -6.81 -1.62 14.81
C ILE A 125 -7.73 -0.59 15.47
N ALA A 126 -7.98 0.56 14.83
CA ALA A 126 -8.90 1.57 15.34
C ALA A 126 -10.32 1.00 15.50
N THR A 127 -10.75 0.17 14.55
CA THR A 127 -12.03 -0.55 14.62
C THR A 127 -12.04 -1.55 15.78
N ALA A 128 -10.95 -2.30 15.99
CA ALA A 128 -10.82 -3.22 17.11
C ALA A 128 -10.92 -2.49 18.46
N PHE A 129 -10.27 -1.33 18.61
CA PHE A 129 -10.44 -0.49 19.79
C PHE A 129 -11.90 -0.06 20.02
N ASN A 130 -12.59 0.39 18.97
CA ASN A 130 -13.99 0.78 19.09
C ASN A 130 -14.89 -0.37 19.57
N VAL A 131 -14.70 -1.57 18.99
CA VAL A 131 -15.46 -2.78 19.35
C VAL A 131 -15.23 -3.19 20.81
N LEU A 132 -14.03 -2.92 21.34
CA LEU A 132 -13.67 -3.20 22.74
C LEU A 132 -14.10 -2.10 23.73
N GLY A 133 -14.89 -1.11 23.29
CA GLY A 133 -15.28 0.03 24.11
C GLY A 133 -14.15 1.05 24.37
N LYS A 134 -12.97 0.82 23.79
CA LYS A 134 -11.79 1.70 23.84
C LYS A 134 -11.93 2.86 22.86
N ARG A 135 -13.03 3.62 23.00
CA ARG A 135 -13.44 4.65 22.04
C ARG A 135 -12.47 5.82 21.97
N ASN A 136 -11.87 6.20 23.11
CA ASN A 136 -10.85 7.24 23.15
C ASN A 136 -9.58 6.84 22.38
N GLU A 137 -9.09 5.61 22.55
CA GLU A 137 -7.96 5.10 21.76
C GLU A 137 -8.31 5.00 20.27
N SER A 138 -9.53 4.59 19.94
CA SER A 138 -10.03 4.53 18.56
C SER A 138 -10.01 5.90 17.89
N ILE A 139 -10.61 6.92 18.54
CA ILE A 139 -10.64 8.30 18.03
C ILE A 139 -9.23 8.87 17.89
N ALA A 140 -8.36 8.65 18.89
CA ALA A 140 -6.98 9.13 18.84
C ALA A 140 -6.25 8.55 17.63
N LEU A 141 -6.41 7.26 17.36
CA LEU A 141 -5.80 6.61 16.20
C LEU A 141 -6.40 7.10 14.88
N PHE A 142 -7.73 7.26 14.79
CA PHE A 142 -8.35 7.82 13.59
C PHE A 142 -7.86 9.24 13.27
N LYS A 143 -7.68 10.11 14.27
CA LYS A 143 -7.12 11.46 14.08
C LYS A 143 -5.71 11.41 13.50
N GLN A 144 -4.86 10.51 14.00
CA GLN A 144 -3.51 10.32 13.45
C GLN A 144 -3.56 9.82 12.00
N LEU A 145 -4.50 8.95 11.67
CA LEU A 145 -4.73 8.48 10.30
C LEU A 145 -5.24 9.60 9.39
N GLU A 146 -6.10 10.49 9.90
CA GLU A 146 -6.63 11.64 9.17
C GLU A 146 -5.52 12.60 8.71
N GLU A 147 -4.54 12.89 9.59
CA GLU A 147 -3.40 13.76 9.29
C GLU A 147 -2.54 13.25 8.12
N VAL A 148 -2.48 11.93 7.98
CA VAL A 148 -1.73 11.26 6.91
C VAL A 148 -2.66 10.66 5.87
N ALA A 149 -3.93 11.02 5.80
CA ALA A 149 -4.85 10.50 4.79
C ALA A 149 -4.62 11.18 3.42
N THR A 150 -5.03 10.51 2.34
CA THR A 150 -5.30 11.23 1.08
C THR A 150 -6.71 11.83 1.13
N GLU A 151 -7.04 12.80 0.28
CA GLU A 151 -8.37 13.44 0.29
C GLU A 151 -9.52 12.42 0.27
N LYS A 152 -9.38 11.36 -0.53
CA LYS A 152 -10.37 10.28 -0.63
C LYS A 152 -10.53 9.49 0.67
N ASP A 153 -9.44 9.20 1.36
CA ASP A 153 -9.49 8.42 2.61
C ASP A 153 -9.92 9.28 3.81
N LYS A 154 -9.72 10.60 3.71
CA LYS A 154 -10.00 11.55 4.77
C LYS A 154 -11.48 11.61 5.13
N GLU A 155 -12.36 11.64 4.12
CA GLU A 155 -13.82 11.67 4.32
C GLU A 155 -14.29 10.42 5.10
N PHE A 156 -13.79 9.24 4.73
CA PHE A 156 -14.11 8.00 5.43
C PHE A 156 -13.64 8.02 6.89
N ILE A 157 -12.43 8.53 7.14
CA ILE A 157 -11.88 8.63 8.50
C ILE A 157 -12.68 9.63 9.33
N GLN A 158 -13.03 10.79 8.78
CA GLN A 158 -13.84 11.80 9.46
C GLN A 158 -15.22 11.27 9.85
N ASN A 159 -15.88 10.56 8.93
CA ASN A 159 -17.16 9.90 9.22
C ASN A 159 -17.03 8.84 10.32
N SER A 160 -15.92 8.10 10.34
CA SER A 160 -15.63 7.11 11.39
C SER A 160 -15.40 7.77 12.76
N ILE A 161 -14.67 8.88 12.81
CA ILE A 161 -14.45 9.68 14.02
C ILE A 161 -15.80 10.15 14.58
N LYS A 162 -16.62 10.78 13.72
CA LYS A 162 -17.94 11.29 14.11
C LYS A 162 -18.82 10.18 14.68
N PHE A 163 -18.86 9.02 14.01
CA PHE A 163 -19.62 7.88 14.47
C PHE A 163 -19.17 7.41 15.87
N VAL A 164 -17.87 7.28 16.12
CA VAL A 164 -17.37 6.85 17.44
C VAL A 164 -17.65 7.90 18.52
N GLN A 165 -17.58 9.20 18.19
CA GLN A 165 -17.93 10.29 19.09
C GLN A 165 -19.41 10.25 19.50
N GLU A 166 -20.33 10.07 18.54
CA GLU A 166 -21.77 9.93 18.84
C GLU A 166 -22.08 8.73 19.74
N GLN A 167 -21.29 7.65 19.65
CA GLN A 167 -21.44 6.50 20.56
C GLN A 167 -20.90 6.81 21.96
N LEU A 168 -19.80 7.56 22.06
CA LEU A 168 -19.21 7.97 23.34
C LEU A 168 -20.16 8.90 24.11
N GLU A 169 -20.72 9.91 23.43
CA GLU A 169 -21.65 10.87 24.05
C GLU A 169 -22.92 10.21 24.60
N LYS A 170 -23.42 9.15 23.93
CA LYS A 170 -24.59 8.40 24.41
C LYS A 170 -24.30 7.61 25.68
N ASP A 171 -23.11 7.03 25.79
CA ASP A 171 -22.70 6.27 26.97
C ASP A 171 -22.45 7.18 28.18
N ASP A 172 -21.98 8.41 27.98
CA ASP A 172 -21.75 9.39 29.06
C ASP A 172 -23.05 10.01 29.61
N THR A 173 -24.17 9.86 28.89
CA THR A 173 -25.49 10.38 29.30
C THR A 173 -26.36 9.38 30.07
N HIS A 174 -25.86 8.17 30.35
CA HIS A 174 -26.54 7.10 31.08
C HIS A 174 -25.88 6.78 32.42
#